data_AF-B6Y691-F1
#
_entry.id   AF-B6Y691-F1
#
_cell.length_a   1.000
_cell.length_b   1.000
_cell.length_c   1.000
_cell.angle_alpha   90.00
_cell.angle_beta   90.00
_cell.angle_gamma   90.00
#
_symmetry.space_group_name_H-M   'P 1'
#
loop_
_entity.id
_entity.type
_entity.pdbx_description
1 polymer ?
#
loop_
_entity_poly.entity_id
_entity_poly.type
_entity_poly.pdbx_seq_one_letter_code
_entity_poly.pdbx_strand_id
1 'polypeptide(L)'
;MGTIYRSYSLKNNFLSFYRNSNANLKDLLENSIIKKYHYLLIEKHHIKYNSFDYINQLVKLRAELLQSVSKVRNFSLILYDQNARVIFSNFNTQGHDYEQLLTNDEIDKLLSNQEIFYATGNTLTSTFPIFHEDDIKPSFFLKIIQSYNDSYIMVYSLFSILMGLLLVILILIMLYLHFSNTQMLAKQHKTNIELQRVKEALEQENANKIKFFASVTHELRTPLNAIIGFAKLIKNETLGSVDHSKYKEYVDDIYNAGTHLLALINDVLDFSKAESSSLTVEKVKFNLNKIIDSCLKMLSPKLKETGISLKKEISDKQLLVIADPKRMKQVIINLLSNAIKFTPQGGLIRMIIKENIEKNLLTIEFHDNGIGIMQQDIYKVMSVFGQADSGYRNEGTGIGLPLSKKLVELMGGTFNIQSEAKLGTTITLSFFYEEQTCEKLIDF
;
A
#
# COMPACT_ATOMS: atom_id res chain seq x y z
N MET A 1 62.98 -36.95 64.25
CA MET A 1 63.46 -37.49 62.96
C MET A 1 62.27 -38.16 62.29
N GLY A 2 62.03 -37.86 61.01
CA GLY A 2 60.71 -37.80 60.38
C GLY A 2 59.80 -39.02 60.50
N THR A 3 58.53 -38.78 60.82
CA THR A 3 57.43 -39.74 60.68
C THR A 3 57.25 -40.02 59.19
N ILE A 4 57.73 -41.17 58.73
CA ILE A 4 57.52 -41.66 57.37
C ILE A 4 56.04 -42.07 57.29
N TYR A 5 55.18 -41.18 56.81
CA TYR A 5 53.81 -41.53 56.45
C TYR A 5 53.87 -42.38 55.18
N ARG A 6 53.71 -43.70 55.29
CA ARG A 6 53.65 -44.64 54.15
C ARG A 6 52.24 -44.62 53.55
N SER A 7 52.13 -44.46 52.23
CA SER A 7 50.91 -44.01 51.56
C SER A 7 50.20 -45.12 50.79
N TYR A 8 48.91 -45.37 51.06
CA TYR A 8 48.05 -46.00 50.04
C TYR A 8 47.85 -44.99 48.91
N SER A 9 48.04 -45.41 47.66
CA SER A 9 47.77 -44.56 46.49
C SER A 9 46.64 -45.14 45.64
N LEU A 10 45.66 -44.31 45.32
CA LEU A 10 44.78 -44.54 44.18
C LEU A 10 45.58 -44.16 42.93
N LYS A 11 45.62 -45.02 41.91
CA LYS A 11 46.35 -44.72 40.65
C LYS A 11 45.88 -43.38 40.07
N ASN A 12 46.81 -42.65 39.43
CA ASN A 12 46.57 -41.31 38.86
C ASN A 12 45.39 -41.20 37.87
N ASN A 13 44.87 -42.32 37.33
CA ASN A 13 43.71 -42.35 36.45
C ASN A 13 42.35 -42.32 37.16
N PHE A 14 42.31 -42.44 38.49
CA PHE A 14 41.10 -42.47 39.33
C PHE A 14 40.09 -41.34 39.04
N LEU A 15 40.55 -40.18 38.57
CA LEU A 15 39.75 -38.96 38.40
C LEU A 15 39.41 -38.60 36.96
N SER A 16 39.94 -39.36 36.01
CA SER A 16 39.72 -39.07 34.58
C SER A 16 38.24 -39.23 34.20
N PHE A 17 37.53 -40.15 34.87
CA PHE A 17 36.14 -40.48 34.60
C PHE A 17 35.12 -39.53 35.26
N TYR A 18 35.46 -38.92 36.40
CA TYR A 18 34.56 -38.07 37.21
C TYR A 18 34.71 -36.55 36.95
N ARG A 19 35.29 -36.18 35.80
CA ARG A 19 35.79 -34.83 35.43
C ARG A 19 34.95 -33.61 35.84
N ASN A 20 33.64 -33.71 35.95
CA ASN A 20 32.74 -32.59 36.26
C ASN A 20 32.28 -32.48 37.74
N SER A 21 32.60 -33.44 38.63
CA SER A 21 32.20 -33.41 40.05
C SER A 21 33.40 -33.44 41.02
N ASN A 22 34.57 -33.02 40.51
CA ASN A 22 35.87 -33.62 40.84
C ASN A 22 36.65 -33.03 42.03
N ALA A 23 36.27 -31.90 42.62
CA ALA A 23 37.08 -31.31 43.70
C ALA A 23 36.80 -31.98 45.06
N ASN A 24 35.52 -32.18 45.41
CA ASN A 24 35.17 -32.59 46.77
C ASN A 24 35.33 -34.10 47.04
N LEU A 25 35.12 -34.98 46.06
CA LEU A 25 35.19 -36.44 46.31
C LEU A 25 36.63 -36.94 46.45
N LYS A 26 37.56 -36.41 45.64
CA LYS A 26 38.98 -36.75 45.72
C LYS A 26 39.57 -36.36 47.08
N ASP A 27 39.42 -35.09 47.44
CA ASP A 27 39.95 -34.55 48.69
C ASP A 27 39.34 -35.26 49.90
N LEU A 28 38.08 -35.66 49.81
CA LEU A 28 37.39 -36.41 50.85
C LEU A 28 37.93 -37.82 50.97
N LEU A 29 38.13 -38.56 49.88
CA LEU A 29 38.66 -39.94 49.94
C LEU A 29 40.12 -39.98 50.37
N GLU A 30 40.96 -39.06 49.86
CA GLU A 30 42.38 -38.98 50.21
C GLU A 30 42.59 -38.51 51.66
N ASN A 31 41.87 -37.49 52.13
CA ASN A 31 42.08 -36.93 53.47
C ASN A 31 41.29 -37.61 54.59
N SER A 32 40.11 -38.21 54.32
CA SER A 32 39.28 -38.84 55.36
C SER A 32 39.53 -40.33 55.55
N ILE A 33 39.71 -41.10 54.47
CA ILE A 33 39.76 -42.57 54.54
C ILE A 33 41.22 -43.02 54.57
N ILE A 34 41.95 -42.63 53.52
CA ILE A 34 43.25 -43.22 53.24
C ILE A 34 44.29 -42.71 54.23
N LYS A 35 44.48 -41.39 54.35
CA LYS A 35 45.53 -40.86 55.25
C LYS A 35 45.26 -41.10 56.73
N LYS A 36 44.01 -40.97 57.18
CA LYS A 36 43.68 -40.98 58.62
C LYS A 36 43.56 -42.40 59.20
N TYR A 37 43.13 -43.38 58.40
CA TYR A 37 42.85 -44.74 58.87
C TYR A 37 43.68 -45.83 58.18
N HIS A 38 44.72 -45.46 57.42
CA HIS A 38 45.66 -46.42 56.81
C HIS A 38 46.12 -47.52 57.79
N TYR A 39 46.42 -47.18 59.04
CA TYR A 39 46.91 -48.15 60.04
C TYR A 39 45.90 -49.26 60.40
N LEU A 40 44.58 -49.03 60.26
CA LEU A 40 43.57 -50.08 60.46
C LEU A 40 43.51 -51.06 59.27
N LEU A 41 44.06 -50.64 58.13
CA LEU A 41 44.02 -51.31 56.85
C LEU A 41 45.35 -52.08 56.55
N ILE A 42 46.46 -51.74 57.23
CA ILE A 42 47.83 -52.18 56.88
C ILE A 42 48.21 -53.57 57.38
N GLU A 43 47.73 -54.07 58.52
CA GLU A 43 48.32 -55.28 59.11
C GLU A 43 47.33 -56.42 59.34
N LYS A 44 47.47 -57.46 58.50
CA LYS A 44 47.37 -58.85 58.92
C LYS A 44 48.24 -59.00 60.17
N HIS A 45 47.65 -59.02 61.34
CA HIS A 45 48.02 -59.72 62.58
C HIS A 45 47.32 -58.97 63.72
N HIS A 46 46.30 -59.59 64.32
CA HIS A 46 45.83 -59.16 65.63
C HIS A 46 47.03 -59.09 66.59
N ILE A 47 46.97 -58.15 67.56
CA ILE A 47 47.88 -57.94 68.71
C ILE A 47 48.85 -56.77 68.45
N LYS A 48 48.51 -55.52 68.82
CA LYS A 48 48.61 -55.05 70.21
C LYS A 48 47.59 -53.95 70.59
N TYR A 49 46.38 -54.03 70.05
CA TYR A 49 45.22 -53.31 70.57
C TYR A 49 44.25 -54.31 71.19
N ASN A 50 43.66 -53.99 72.35
CA ASN A 50 42.52 -54.76 72.86
C ASN A 50 41.46 -54.84 71.75
N SER A 51 40.82 -56.00 71.55
CA SER A 51 39.80 -56.21 70.51
C SER A 51 38.70 -55.13 70.51
N PHE A 52 38.44 -54.52 71.67
CA PHE A 52 37.55 -53.39 71.87
C PHE A 52 38.01 -52.08 71.20
N ASP A 53 39.31 -51.78 71.19
CA ASP A 53 39.87 -50.55 70.58
C ASP A 53 39.80 -50.60 69.06
N TYR A 54 40.05 -51.75 68.45
CA TYR A 54 39.94 -51.91 67.00
C TYR A 54 38.49 -51.73 66.52
N ILE A 55 37.53 -52.32 67.24
CA ILE A 55 36.10 -52.15 66.95
C ILE A 55 35.68 -50.68 67.12
N ASN A 56 36.11 -50.01 68.19
CA ASN A 56 35.82 -48.58 68.40
C ASN A 56 36.40 -47.69 67.30
N GLN A 57 37.61 -47.96 66.82
CA GLN A 57 38.22 -47.20 65.73
C GLN A 57 37.51 -47.45 64.39
N LEU A 58 37.05 -48.68 64.12
CA LEU A 58 36.22 -48.99 62.95
C LEU A 58 34.84 -48.30 63.02
N VAL A 59 34.21 -48.26 64.19
CA VAL A 59 32.94 -47.54 64.39
C VAL A 59 33.14 -46.04 64.15
N LYS A 60 34.27 -45.47 64.60
CA LYS A 60 34.60 -44.06 64.38
C LYS A 60 34.90 -43.74 62.91
N LEU A 61 35.67 -44.59 62.24
CA LEU A 61 35.89 -44.52 60.79
C LEU A 61 34.56 -44.53 60.04
N ARG A 62 33.66 -45.47 60.37
CA ARG A 62 32.33 -45.59 59.77
C ARG A 62 31.49 -44.32 59.97
N ALA A 63 31.50 -43.74 61.17
CA ALA A 63 30.73 -42.53 61.46
C ALA A 63 31.26 -41.29 60.72
N GLU A 64 32.59 -41.09 60.70
CA GLU A 64 33.21 -39.98 59.98
C GLU A 64 33.04 -40.10 58.46
N LEU A 65 33.10 -41.32 57.94
CA LEU A 65 32.78 -41.63 56.54
C LEU A 65 31.34 -41.27 56.19
N LEU A 66 30.35 -41.74 56.97
CA LEU A 66 28.94 -41.42 56.75
C LEU A 66 28.70 -39.90 56.74
N GLN A 67 29.28 -39.19 57.70
CA GLN A 67 29.15 -37.73 57.79
C GLN A 67 29.80 -37.03 56.58
N SER A 68 30.95 -37.51 56.12
CA SER A 68 31.66 -36.88 55.01
C SER A 68 30.94 -37.14 53.69
N VAL A 69 30.56 -38.39 53.42
CA VAL A 69 29.89 -38.78 52.18
C VAL A 69 28.47 -38.19 52.09
N SER A 70 27.75 -38.04 53.21
CA SER A 70 26.45 -37.35 53.23
C SER A 70 26.47 -35.90 52.74
N LYS A 71 27.65 -35.24 52.76
CA LYS A 71 27.82 -33.87 52.25
C LYS A 71 27.85 -33.82 50.72
N VAL A 72 28.21 -34.93 50.07
CA VAL A 72 28.26 -35.02 48.61
C VAL A 72 27.00 -35.75 48.13
N ARG A 73 26.02 -34.98 47.66
CA ARG A 73 24.78 -35.54 47.12
C ARG A 73 25.10 -36.43 45.91
N ASN A 74 24.34 -37.53 45.77
CA ASN A 74 24.36 -38.44 44.62
C ASN A 74 25.52 -39.46 44.55
N PHE A 75 26.35 -39.60 45.58
CA PHE A 75 27.38 -40.64 45.65
C PHE A 75 27.13 -41.63 46.77
N SER A 76 27.25 -42.92 46.45
CA SER A 76 27.31 -44.02 47.41
C SER A 76 28.66 -44.73 47.30
N LEU A 77 29.15 -45.22 48.42
CA LEU A 77 30.48 -45.81 48.60
C LEU A 77 30.35 -47.12 49.36
N ILE A 78 30.98 -48.16 48.83
CA ILE A 78 31.09 -49.48 49.46
C ILE A 78 32.56 -49.88 49.48
N LEU A 79 33.06 -50.27 50.65
CA LEU A 79 34.42 -50.75 50.85
C LEU A 79 34.38 -52.25 51.19
N TYR A 80 35.24 -53.03 50.53
CA TYR A 80 35.34 -54.47 50.70
C TYR A 80 36.73 -54.88 51.18
N ASP A 81 36.81 -55.97 51.94
CA ASP A 81 38.08 -56.65 52.26
C ASP A 81 38.60 -57.47 51.07
N GLN A 82 39.81 -58.02 51.20
CA GLN A 82 40.43 -58.92 50.20
C GLN A 82 39.60 -60.16 49.84
N ASN A 83 38.61 -60.53 50.66
CA ASN A 83 37.70 -61.66 50.43
C ASN A 83 36.33 -61.18 49.92
N ALA A 84 36.23 -59.94 49.42
CA ALA A 84 35.01 -59.30 48.94
C ALA A 84 33.88 -59.18 49.98
N ARG A 85 34.21 -59.19 51.28
CA ARG A 85 33.24 -58.91 52.35
C ARG A 85 33.11 -57.42 52.57
N VAL A 86 31.88 -56.95 52.67
CA VAL A 86 31.57 -55.53 52.91
C VAL A 86 32.09 -55.10 54.29
N ILE A 87 33.07 -54.22 54.31
CA ILE A 87 33.57 -53.52 55.51
C ILE A 87 32.68 -52.31 55.80
N PHE A 88 32.25 -51.62 54.75
CA PHE A 88 31.47 -50.39 54.84
C PHE A 88 30.54 -50.24 53.66
N SER A 89 29.32 -49.77 53.90
CA SER A 89 28.38 -49.31 52.88
C SER A 89 27.57 -48.14 53.45
N ASN A 90 27.46 -47.04 52.70
CA ASN A 90 26.49 -45.97 52.99
C ASN A 90 25.20 -46.11 52.15
N PHE A 91 25.03 -47.23 51.46
CA PHE A 91 23.88 -47.51 50.63
C PHE A 91 22.67 -47.81 51.52
N ASN A 92 21.63 -46.96 51.44
CA ASN A 92 20.44 -47.08 52.27
C ASN A 92 19.47 -48.07 51.61
N THR A 93 19.48 -49.35 52.02
CA THR A 93 18.66 -50.40 51.42
C THR A 93 17.25 -50.42 52.03
N GLN A 94 16.27 -49.87 51.29
CA GLN A 94 14.97 -50.53 51.23
C GLN A 94 14.96 -51.41 49.98
N GLY A 95 15.34 -52.68 50.12
CA GLY A 95 14.99 -53.73 49.16
C GLY A 95 16.02 -54.19 48.10
N HIS A 96 17.26 -53.69 48.08
CA HIS A 96 18.29 -54.09 47.10
C HIS A 96 19.60 -54.57 47.75
N ASP A 97 19.56 -55.70 48.47
CA ASP A 97 20.77 -56.28 49.09
C ASP A 97 21.73 -56.94 48.07
N TYR A 98 21.25 -57.28 46.86
CA TYR A 98 22.06 -57.94 45.83
C TYR A 98 23.08 -57.03 45.12
N GLU A 99 22.87 -55.71 45.09
CA GLU A 99 23.78 -54.76 44.43
C GLU A 99 25.04 -54.45 45.27
N GLN A 100 25.06 -54.87 46.54
CA GLN A 100 26.18 -54.70 47.45
C GLN A 100 27.21 -55.82 47.36
N LEU A 101 26.93 -56.92 46.68
CA LEU A 101 27.85 -58.05 46.57
C LEU A 101 28.61 -57.99 45.24
N LEU A 102 29.92 -58.26 45.29
CA LEU A 102 30.72 -58.46 44.08
C LEU A 102 30.49 -59.89 43.58
N THR A 103 30.26 -60.02 42.28
CA THR A 103 30.19 -61.34 41.62
C THR A 103 31.57 -61.98 41.55
N ASN A 104 31.64 -63.32 41.45
CA ASN A 104 32.94 -64.01 41.37
C ASN A 104 33.81 -63.53 40.20
N ASP A 105 33.20 -63.20 39.06
CA ASP A 105 33.91 -62.62 37.89
C ASP A 105 34.46 -61.21 38.18
N GLU A 106 33.70 -60.37 38.89
CA GLU A 106 34.19 -59.05 39.33
C GLU A 106 35.34 -59.18 40.33
N ILE A 107 35.27 -60.15 41.25
CA ILE A 107 36.33 -60.40 42.23
C ILE A 107 37.62 -60.84 41.52
N ASP A 108 37.54 -61.75 40.55
CA ASP A 108 38.70 -62.22 39.78
C ASP A 108 39.35 -61.09 38.96
N LYS A 109 38.53 -60.22 38.36
CA LYS A 109 39.00 -59.01 37.66
C LYS A 109 39.69 -58.03 38.61
N LEU A 110 39.11 -57.78 39.78
CA LEU A 110 39.68 -56.86 40.77
C LEU A 110 40.99 -57.40 41.37
N LEU A 111 41.07 -58.71 41.65
CA LEU A 111 42.28 -59.38 42.12
C LEU A 111 43.41 -59.37 41.07
N SER A 112 43.07 -59.37 39.78
CA SER A 112 44.01 -59.23 38.65
C SER A 112 44.33 -57.76 38.30
N ASN A 113 43.98 -56.82 39.18
CA ASN A 113 44.25 -55.38 39.03
C ASN A 113 43.50 -54.71 37.86
N GLN A 114 42.32 -55.22 37.52
CA GLN A 114 41.41 -54.57 36.57
C GLN A 114 40.36 -53.74 37.30
N GLU A 115 40.17 -52.51 36.84
CA GLU A 115 39.10 -51.62 37.31
C GLU A 115 37.79 -51.95 36.57
N ILE A 116 36.67 -51.91 37.28
CA ILE A 116 35.37 -52.29 36.74
C ILE A 116 34.49 -51.06 36.62
N PHE A 117 33.96 -50.81 35.42
CA PHE A 117 33.08 -49.69 35.12
C PHE A 117 31.86 -50.16 34.37
N TYR A 118 30.67 -49.81 34.87
CA TYR A 118 29.43 -49.99 34.12
C TYR A 118 28.41 -48.91 34.47
N ALA A 119 27.57 -48.60 33.49
CA ALA A 119 26.41 -47.75 33.68
C ALA A 119 25.16 -48.62 33.62
N THR A 120 24.26 -48.45 34.59
CA THR A 120 22.99 -49.19 34.65
C THR A 120 21.88 -48.20 35.02
N GLY A 121 20.99 -47.95 34.05
CA GLY A 121 19.97 -46.90 34.15
C GLY A 121 20.61 -45.56 34.50
N ASN A 122 20.21 -44.99 35.64
CA ASN A 122 20.63 -43.68 36.10
C ASN A 122 21.83 -43.74 37.06
N THR A 123 22.47 -44.90 37.18
CA THR A 123 23.62 -45.11 38.05
C THR A 123 24.86 -45.42 37.25
N LEU A 124 25.95 -44.78 37.63
CA LEU A 124 27.30 -45.08 37.16
C LEU A 124 28.06 -45.73 38.31
N THR A 125 28.47 -46.97 38.12
CA THR A 125 29.18 -47.76 39.11
C THR A 125 30.62 -47.97 38.68
N SER A 126 31.55 -47.67 39.58
CA SER A 126 33.00 -47.86 39.37
C SER A 126 33.59 -48.58 40.57
N THR A 127 34.30 -49.68 40.36
CA THR A 127 34.96 -50.44 41.43
C THR A 127 36.46 -50.51 41.19
N PHE A 128 37.23 -50.14 42.22
CA PHE A 128 38.68 -49.98 42.16
C PHE A 128 39.40 -50.87 43.17
N PRO A 129 40.49 -51.55 42.78
CA PRO A 129 41.40 -52.19 43.73
C PRO A 129 42.33 -51.17 44.40
N ILE A 130 42.54 -51.32 45.73
CA ILE A 130 43.42 -50.48 46.55
C ILE A 130 44.63 -51.30 47.00
N PHE A 131 45.84 -50.78 46.77
CA PHE A 131 47.11 -51.44 47.05
C PHE A 131 47.86 -50.78 48.20
N HIS A 132 48.52 -51.60 49.02
CA HIS A 132 49.60 -51.15 49.90
C HIS A 132 50.91 -51.11 49.10
N GLU A 133 51.83 -50.17 49.42
CA GLU A 133 53.00 -49.80 48.59
C GLU A 133 53.97 -50.96 48.25
N ASP A 134 53.83 -52.13 48.88
CA ASP A 134 54.67 -53.31 48.67
C ASP A 134 53.88 -54.59 48.28
N ASP A 135 52.56 -54.50 48.12
CA ASP A 135 51.71 -55.68 47.88
C ASP A 135 51.47 -55.96 46.39
N ILE A 136 51.66 -57.23 46.00
CA ILE A 136 51.34 -57.73 44.65
C ILE A 136 49.82 -57.92 44.47
N LYS A 137 49.07 -58.05 45.57
CA LYS A 137 47.61 -58.24 45.57
C LYS A 137 46.90 -57.06 46.24
N PRO A 138 45.71 -56.67 45.77
CA PRO A 138 44.96 -55.58 46.39
C PRO A 138 44.53 -55.97 47.81
N SER A 139 44.65 -55.02 48.73
CA SER A 139 44.25 -55.18 50.13
C SER A 139 42.75 -54.95 50.33
N PHE A 140 42.16 -54.04 49.54
CA PHE A 140 40.75 -53.64 49.63
C PHE A 140 40.19 -53.32 48.25
N PHE A 141 38.86 -53.31 48.14
CA PHE A 141 38.15 -52.82 46.96
C PHE A 141 37.21 -51.68 47.33
N LEU A 142 37.16 -50.63 46.51
CA LEU A 142 36.28 -49.48 46.69
C LEU A 142 35.31 -49.38 45.52
N LYS A 143 34.01 -49.56 45.78
CA LYS A 143 32.91 -49.34 44.81
C LYS A 143 32.28 -47.98 45.04
N ILE A 144 32.18 -47.19 43.99
CA ILE A 144 31.57 -45.86 43.95
C ILE A 144 30.36 -45.94 43.02
N ILE A 145 29.18 -45.58 43.51
CA ILE A 145 27.94 -45.54 42.75
C ILE A 145 27.47 -44.10 42.70
N GLN A 146 27.44 -43.51 41.51
CA GLN A 146 26.92 -42.15 41.28
C GLN A 146 25.52 -42.24 40.67
N SER A 147 24.52 -41.57 41.26
CA SER A 147 23.13 -41.55 40.75
C SER A 147 22.78 -40.19 40.12
N TYR A 148 22.21 -40.20 38.91
CA TYR A 148 21.70 -39.00 38.25
C TYR A 148 20.19 -38.88 38.45
N ASN A 149 19.73 -37.67 38.79
CA ASN A 149 18.29 -37.40 38.92
C ASN A 149 17.76 -36.80 37.60
N ASP A 150 17.20 -37.66 36.75
CA ASP A 150 16.64 -37.30 35.44
C ASP A 150 15.48 -36.30 35.51
N SER A 151 14.83 -36.19 36.67
CA SER A 151 13.68 -35.31 36.85
C SER A 151 14.00 -33.85 36.52
N TYR A 152 15.20 -33.37 36.88
CA TYR A 152 15.62 -32.00 36.59
C TYR A 152 15.86 -31.79 35.09
N ILE A 153 16.53 -32.73 34.43
CA ILE A 153 16.82 -32.67 32.99
C ILE A 153 15.52 -32.65 32.20
N MET A 154 14.56 -33.50 32.57
CA MET A 154 13.26 -33.56 31.92
C MET A 154 12.50 -32.23 32.06
N VAL A 155 12.46 -31.64 33.25
CA VAL A 155 11.77 -30.35 33.49
C VAL A 155 12.40 -29.21 32.68
N TYR A 156 13.73 -29.10 32.66
CA TYR A 156 14.40 -28.07 31.86
C TYR A 156 14.15 -28.27 30.36
N SER A 157 14.18 -29.51 29.86
CA SER A 157 13.92 -29.80 28.45
C SER A 157 12.50 -29.40 28.04
N LEU A 158 11.49 -29.72 28.87
CA LEU A 158 10.10 -29.32 28.64
C LEU A 158 9.95 -27.81 28.65
N PHE A 159 10.58 -27.12 29.61
CA PHE A 159 10.57 -25.67 29.68
C PHE A 159 11.21 -25.02 28.45
N SER A 160 12.37 -25.53 27.99
CA SER A 160 13.04 -25.03 26.79
C SER A 160 12.19 -25.21 25.53
N ILE A 161 11.50 -26.35 25.39
CA ILE A 161 10.57 -26.58 24.27
C ILE A 161 9.40 -25.59 24.34
N LEU A 162 8.80 -25.40 25.51
CA LEU A 162 7.69 -24.47 25.69
C LEU A 162 8.10 -23.03 25.34
N MET A 163 9.29 -22.62 25.77
CA MET A 163 9.81 -21.29 25.47
C MET A 163 10.13 -21.10 23.98
N GLY A 164 10.64 -22.15 23.32
CA GLY A 164 10.84 -22.16 21.87
C GLY A 164 9.51 -22.02 21.10
N LEU A 165 8.48 -22.77 21.51
CA LEU A 165 7.14 -22.67 20.92
C LEU A 165 6.54 -21.28 21.10
N LEU A 166 6.68 -20.68 22.30
CA LEU A 166 6.23 -19.31 22.57
C LEU A 166 6.92 -18.30 21.65
N LEU A 167 8.24 -18.41 21.45
CA LEU A 167 8.99 -17.54 20.54
C LEU A 167 8.51 -17.67 19.09
N VAL A 168 8.26 -18.89 18.61
CA VAL A 168 7.74 -19.13 17.26
C VAL A 168 6.36 -18.49 17.09
N ILE A 169 5.47 -18.65 18.07
CA ILE A 169 4.12 -18.04 18.04
C ILE A 169 4.23 -16.51 17.99
N LEU A 170 5.10 -15.89 18.80
CA LEU A 170 5.32 -14.45 18.79
C LEU A 170 5.85 -13.95 17.44
N ILE A 171 6.78 -14.68 16.81
CA ILE A 171 7.29 -14.35 15.48
C ILE A 171 6.17 -14.44 14.44
N LEU A 172 5.34 -15.48 14.48
CA LEU A 172 4.20 -15.63 13.56
C LEU A 172 3.18 -14.50 13.73
N ILE A 173 2.87 -14.10 14.97
CA ILE A 173 1.98 -12.95 15.24
C ILE A 173 2.60 -11.66 14.69
N MET A 174 3.90 -11.42 14.92
CA MET A 174 4.59 -10.24 14.40
C MET A 174 4.58 -10.21 12.87
N LEU A 175 4.85 -11.33 12.21
CA LEU A 175 4.78 -11.44 10.75
C LEU A 175 3.37 -11.18 10.22
N TYR A 176 2.35 -11.74 10.87
CA TYR A 176 0.95 -11.50 10.52
C TYR A 176 0.57 -10.02 10.66
N LEU A 177 0.92 -9.39 11.80
CA LEU A 177 0.67 -7.97 12.04
C LEU A 177 1.42 -7.08 11.04
N HIS A 178 2.69 -7.40 10.75
CA HIS A 178 3.48 -6.67 9.77
C HIS A 178 2.84 -6.74 8.38
N PHE A 179 2.47 -7.93 7.92
CA PHE A 179 1.82 -8.14 6.63
C PHE A 179 0.44 -7.47 6.54
N SER A 180 -0.35 -7.53 7.61
CA SER A 180 -1.65 -6.86 7.67
C SER A 180 -1.50 -5.33 7.65
N ASN A 181 -0.52 -4.79 8.38
CA ASN A 181 -0.27 -3.35 8.44
C ASN A 181 0.22 -2.80 7.10
N THR A 182 1.13 -3.49 6.40
CA THR A 182 1.61 -3.05 5.09
C THR A 182 0.49 -3.02 4.05
N GLN A 183 -0.40 -4.02 4.06
CA GLN A 183 -1.59 -4.01 3.21
C GLN A 183 -2.57 -2.88 3.55
N MET A 184 -2.82 -2.64 4.84
CA MET A 184 -3.68 -1.54 5.29
C MET A 184 -3.12 -0.19 4.85
N LEU A 185 -1.82 0.04 5.03
CA LEU A 185 -1.13 1.26 4.60
C LEU A 185 -1.20 1.43 3.08
N ALA A 186 -0.98 0.36 2.31
CA ALA A 186 -1.10 0.41 0.85
C ALA A 186 -2.52 0.78 0.41
N LYS A 187 -3.56 0.21 1.04
CA LYS A 187 -4.97 0.52 0.76
C LYS A 187 -5.32 1.97 1.13
N GLN A 188 -4.86 2.44 2.28
CA GLN A 188 -5.05 3.83 2.72
C GLN A 188 -4.36 4.80 1.76
N HIS A 189 -3.12 4.52 1.35
CA HIS A 189 -2.40 5.36 0.40
C HIS A 189 -3.12 5.44 -0.95
N LYS A 190 -3.59 4.30 -1.49
CA LYS A 190 -4.37 4.27 -2.74
C LYS A 190 -5.66 5.10 -2.62
N THR A 191 -6.39 4.95 -1.53
CA THR A 191 -7.64 5.70 -1.27
C THR A 191 -7.37 7.20 -1.15
N ASN A 192 -6.29 7.59 -0.46
CA ASN A 192 -5.89 8.99 -0.34
C ASN A 192 -5.51 9.60 -1.70
N ILE A 193 -4.79 8.87 -2.55
CA ILE A 193 -4.48 9.34 -3.92
C ILE A 193 -5.76 9.54 -4.73
N GLU A 194 -6.71 8.60 -4.65
CA GLU A 194 -7.99 8.70 -5.36
C GLU A 194 -8.83 9.87 -4.86
N LEU A 195 -8.94 10.05 -3.53
CA LEU A 195 -9.60 11.20 -2.92
C LEU A 195 -8.95 12.52 -3.34
N GLN A 196 -7.62 12.58 -3.35
CA GLN A 196 -6.89 13.78 -3.76
C GLN A 196 -7.17 14.12 -5.22
N ARG A 197 -7.17 13.13 -6.13
CA ARG A 197 -7.51 13.33 -7.55
C ARG A 197 -8.92 13.83 -7.74
N VAL A 198 -9.89 13.22 -7.04
CA VAL A 198 -11.30 13.65 -7.10
C VAL A 198 -11.45 15.08 -6.57
N LYS A 199 -10.77 15.41 -5.48
CA LYS A 199 -10.77 16.76 -4.90
C LYS A 199 -10.18 17.78 -5.87
N GLU A 200 -9.02 17.50 -6.47
CA GLU A 200 -8.38 18.39 -7.44
C GLU A 200 -9.28 18.63 -8.66
N ALA A 201 -9.94 17.58 -9.17
CA ALA A 201 -10.90 17.70 -10.27
C ALA A 201 -12.10 18.59 -9.90
N LEU A 202 -12.65 18.41 -8.69
CA LEU A 202 -13.75 19.23 -8.15
C LEU A 202 -13.35 20.69 -7.95
N GLU A 203 -12.17 20.94 -7.41
CA GLU A 203 -11.63 22.30 -7.24
C GLU A 203 -11.43 23.00 -8.59
N GLN A 204 -10.93 22.27 -9.59
CA GLN A 204 -10.78 22.78 -10.94
C GLN A 204 -12.13 23.10 -11.60
N GLU A 205 -13.14 22.22 -11.44
CA GLU A 205 -14.50 22.47 -11.91
C GLU A 205 -15.10 23.71 -11.23
N ASN A 206 -14.94 23.84 -9.92
CA ASN A 206 -15.49 24.96 -9.17
C ASN A 206 -14.79 26.27 -9.55
N ALA A 207 -13.47 26.26 -9.73
CA ALA A 207 -12.73 27.42 -10.22
C ALA A 207 -13.20 27.86 -11.61
N ASN A 208 -13.53 26.91 -12.49
CA ASN A 208 -14.12 27.20 -13.81
C ASN A 208 -15.53 27.82 -13.69
N LYS A 209 -16.36 27.32 -12.76
CA LYS A 209 -17.69 27.91 -12.47
C LYS A 209 -17.59 29.33 -11.94
N ILE A 210 -16.64 29.61 -11.04
CA ILE A 210 -16.44 30.97 -10.53
C ILE A 210 -15.98 31.91 -11.65
N LYS A 211 -15.00 31.48 -12.47
CA LYS A 211 -14.57 32.25 -13.65
C LYS A 211 -15.73 32.51 -14.63
N PHE A 212 -16.58 31.50 -14.85
CA PHE A 212 -17.80 31.62 -15.65
C PHE A 212 -18.68 32.77 -15.15
N PHE A 213 -19.09 32.76 -13.88
CA PHE A 213 -19.99 33.81 -13.35
C PHE A 213 -19.35 35.19 -13.33
N ALA A 214 -18.03 35.28 -13.09
CA ALA A 214 -17.31 36.54 -13.16
C ALA A 214 -17.34 37.13 -14.58
N SER A 215 -17.08 36.30 -15.60
CA SER A 215 -17.12 36.71 -17.00
C SER A 215 -18.54 37.09 -17.47
N VAL A 216 -19.56 36.29 -17.12
CA VAL A 216 -20.97 36.64 -17.37
C VAL A 216 -21.29 38.03 -16.83
N THR A 217 -20.90 38.30 -15.58
CA THR A 217 -21.18 39.58 -14.93
C THR A 217 -20.52 40.74 -15.65
N HIS A 218 -19.30 40.55 -16.18
CA HIS A 218 -18.61 41.57 -16.96
C HIS A 218 -19.32 41.84 -18.29
N GLU A 219 -19.64 40.78 -19.05
CA GLU A 219 -20.27 40.89 -20.37
C GLU A 219 -21.69 41.44 -20.29
N LEU A 220 -22.44 41.19 -19.20
CA LEU A 220 -23.75 41.81 -18.97
C LEU A 220 -23.65 43.29 -18.59
N ARG A 221 -22.59 43.68 -17.86
CA ARG A 221 -22.42 45.06 -17.37
C ARG A 221 -22.16 46.04 -18.52
N THR A 222 -21.41 45.66 -19.53
CA THR A 222 -21.06 46.53 -20.67
C THR A 222 -22.28 47.07 -21.44
N PRO A 223 -23.17 46.24 -22.01
CA PRO A 223 -24.36 46.73 -22.70
C PRO A 223 -25.33 47.43 -21.74
N LEU A 224 -25.44 46.97 -20.49
CA LEU A 224 -26.27 47.65 -19.49
C LEU A 224 -25.78 49.09 -19.20
N ASN A 225 -24.47 49.27 -19.07
CA ASN A 225 -23.87 50.59 -18.88
C ASN A 225 -24.06 51.49 -20.11
N ALA A 226 -24.00 50.94 -21.32
CA ALA A 226 -24.31 51.68 -22.54
C ALA A 226 -25.78 52.16 -22.54
N ILE A 227 -26.73 51.29 -22.23
CA ILE A 227 -28.16 51.63 -22.12
C ILE A 227 -28.37 52.78 -21.11
N ILE A 228 -27.83 52.63 -19.89
CA ILE A 228 -27.97 53.64 -18.84
C ILE A 228 -27.28 54.94 -19.24
N GLY A 229 -26.11 54.87 -19.88
CA GLY A 229 -25.33 56.02 -20.33
C GLY A 229 -26.06 56.85 -21.36
N PHE A 230 -26.48 56.24 -22.48
CA PHE A 230 -27.23 56.92 -23.53
C PHE A 230 -28.60 57.42 -23.03
N ALA A 231 -29.30 56.63 -22.21
CA ALA A 231 -30.56 57.07 -21.60
C ALA A 231 -30.34 58.31 -20.72
N LYS A 232 -29.22 58.39 -19.98
CA LYS A 232 -28.87 59.54 -19.15
C LYS A 232 -28.53 60.78 -20.00
N LEU A 233 -27.87 60.62 -21.14
CA LEU A 233 -27.57 61.72 -22.07
C LEU A 233 -28.84 62.33 -22.68
N ILE A 234 -29.82 61.48 -23.02
CA ILE A 234 -31.15 61.93 -23.48
C ILE A 234 -31.90 62.61 -22.33
N LYS A 235 -32.00 61.95 -21.17
CA LYS A 235 -32.72 62.45 -20.00
C LYS A 235 -32.24 63.81 -19.52
N ASN A 236 -30.93 64.06 -19.60
CA ASN A 236 -30.31 65.29 -19.12
C ASN A 236 -30.26 66.39 -20.19
N GLU A 237 -30.81 66.16 -21.40
CA GLU A 237 -30.76 67.14 -22.49
C GLU A 237 -29.32 67.66 -22.74
N THR A 238 -28.33 66.77 -22.64
CA THR A 238 -26.90 67.14 -22.65
C THR A 238 -26.43 67.80 -23.96
N LEU A 239 -27.18 67.63 -25.05
CA LEU A 239 -26.95 68.25 -26.36
C LEU A 239 -27.99 69.34 -26.69
N GLY A 240 -28.80 69.75 -25.71
CA GLY A 240 -29.94 70.65 -25.89
C GLY A 240 -31.27 69.88 -25.94
N SER A 241 -32.30 70.51 -26.53
CA SER A 241 -33.65 69.95 -26.60
C SER A 241 -33.69 68.56 -27.26
N VAL A 242 -34.63 67.72 -26.83
CA VAL A 242 -34.76 66.31 -27.25
C VAL A 242 -34.95 66.12 -28.76
N ASP A 243 -35.35 67.16 -29.50
CA ASP A 243 -35.43 67.14 -30.97
C ASP A 243 -34.06 67.11 -31.68
N HIS A 244 -32.95 67.19 -30.94
CA HIS A 244 -31.61 67.11 -31.53
C HIS A 244 -31.39 65.75 -32.23
N SER A 245 -31.00 65.77 -33.51
CA SER A 245 -30.89 64.57 -34.38
C SER A 245 -30.07 63.42 -33.78
N LYS A 246 -28.96 63.72 -33.09
CA LYS A 246 -28.13 62.76 -32.36
C LYS A 246 -28.87 61.93 -31.31
N TYR A 247 -29.99 62.40 -30.74
CA TYR A 247 -30.75 61.60 -29.79
C TYR A 247 -31.41 60.39 -30.44
N LYS A 248 -31.68 60.45 -31.74
CA LYS A 248 -32.12 59.27 -32.49
C LYS A 248 -31.03 58.20 -32.55
N GLU A 249 -29.77 58.59 -32.78
CA GLU A 249 -28.62 57.67 -32.74
C GLU A 249 -28.48 57.04 -31.34
N TYR A 250 -28.63 57.83 -30.27
CA TYR A 250 -28.58 57.28 -28.90
C TYR A 250 -29.72 56.31 -28.60
N VAL A 251 -30.93 56.54 -29.14
CA VAL A 251 -32.04 55.59 -29.02
C VAL A 251 -31.73 54.29 -29.77
N ASP A 252 -31.14 54.37 -30.96
CA ASP A 252 -30.70 53.20 -31.73
C ASP A 252 -29.60 52.43 -30.96
N ASP A 253 -28.64 53.13 -30.36
CA ASP A 253 -27.60 52.51 -29.51
C ASP A 253 -28.18 51.81 -28.29
N ILE A 254 -29.18 52.41 -27.62
CA ILE A 254 -29.91 51.78 -26.51
C ILE A 254 -30.62 50.50 -26.97
N TYR A 255 -31.31 50.55 -28.12
CA TYR A 255 -32.01 49.40 -28.67
C TYR A 255 -31.03 48.26 -29.01
N ASN A 256 -29.92 48.58 -29.66
CA ASN A 256 -28.88 47.62 -30.01
C ASN A 256 -28.23 47.00 -28.77
N ALA A 257 -27.90 47.81 -27.76
CA ALA A 257 -27.36 47.31 -26.49
C ALA A 257 -28.37 46.42 -25.73
N GLY A 258 -29.67 46.78 -25.74
CA GLY A 258 -30.73 46.00 -25.10
C GLY A 258 -30.99 44.66 -25.78
N THR A 259 -31.04 44.64 -27.11
CA THR A 259 -31.18 43.40 -27.89
C THR A 259 -29.96 42.49 -27.72
N HIS A 260 -28.75 43.06 -27.68
CA HIS A 260 -27.54 42.30 -27.39
C HIS A 260 -27.55 41.69 -25.97
N LEU A 261 -27.92 42.46 -24.96
CA LEU A 261 -28.05 41.99 -23.58
C LEU A 261 -29.06 40.84 -23.46
N LEU A 262 -30.20 40.91 -24.16
CA LEU A 262 -31.19 39.84 -24.16
C LEU A 262 -30.66 38.56 -24.81
N ALA A 263 -29.91 38.67 -25.91
CA ALA A 263 -29.26 37.52 -26.55
C ALA A 263 -28.25 36.86 -25.59
N LEU A 264 -27.42 37.66 -24.91
CA LEU A 264 -26.48 37.22 -23.89
C LEU A 264 -27.15 36.43 -22.75
N ILE A 265 -28.27 36.94 -22.22
CA ILE A 265 -29.03 36.26 -21.15
C ILE A 265 -29.56 34.91 -21.65
N ASN A 266 -30.11 34.86 -22.87
CA ASN A 266 -30.63 33.63 -23.45
C ASN A 266 -29.51 32.59 -23.67
N ASP A 267 -28.33 33.02 -24.13
CA ASP A 267 -27.17 32.12 -24.30
C ASP A 267 -26.71 31.53 -22.96
N VAL A 268 -26.66 32.34 -21.90
CA VAL A 268 -26.33 31.88 -20.54
C VAL A 268 -27.38 30.88 -20.01
N LEU A 269 -28.66 31.17 -20.21
CA LEU A 269 -29.75 30.29 -19.80
C LEU A 269 -29.76 28.97 -20.57
N ASP A 270 -29.56 29.01 -21.89
CA ASP A 270 -29.46 27.82 -22.71
C ASP A 270 -28.24 26.97 -22.30
N PHE A 271 -27.09 27.60 -22.02
CA PHE A 271 -25.92 26.90 -21.52
C PHE A 271 -26.18 26.22 -20.16
N SER A 272 -26.75 26.95 -19.20
CA SER A 272 -27.08 26.40 -17.87
C SER A 272 -28.06 25.22 -17.96
N LYS A 273 -29.04 25.29 -18.85
CA LYS A 273 -29.97 24.17 -19.11
C LYS A 273 -29.25 22.99 -19.78
N ALA A 274 -28.32 23.25 -20.69
CA ALA A 274 -27.56 22.21 -21.38
C ALA A 274 -26.56 21.50 -20.45
N GLU A 275 -26.00 22.20 -19.46
CA GLU A 275 -25.09 21.63 -18.44
C GLU A 275 -25.84 20.76 -17.43
N SER A 276 -27.01 21.22 -16.96
CA SER A 276 -27.86 20.49 -16.01
C SER A 276 -28.64 19.31 -16.62
N SER A 277 -28.36 18.94 -17.87
CA SER A 277 -29.13 17.94 -18.65
C SER A 277 -30.65 18.21 -18.69
N SER A 278 -31.06 19.44 -18.36
CA SER A 278 -32.46 19.87 -18.31
C SER A 278 -32.92 20.43 -19.66
N LEU A 279 -32.00 20.62 -20.62
CA LEU A 279 -32.32 20.99 -21.98
C LEU A 279 -32.86 19.77 -22.75
N THR A 280 -34.17 19.75 -22.99
CA THR A 280 -34.80 18.78 -23.89
C THR A 280 -34.60 19.21 -25.34
N VAL A 281 -34.04 18.34 -26.17
CA VAL A 281 -33.97 18.52 -27.63
C VAL A 281 -35.08 17.71 -28.30
N GLU A 282 -35.86 18.36 -29.16
CA GLU A 282 -36.94 17.69 -29.89
C GLU A 282 -36.39 17.14 -31.21
N LYS A 283 -36.07 15.85 -31.23
CA LYS A 283 -35.56 15.19 -32.45
C LYS A 283 -36.70 14.93 -33.43
N VAL A 284 -36.72 15.69 -34.52
CA VAL A 284 -37.70 15.55 -35.61
C VAL A 284 -36.98 15.43 -36.95
N LYS A 285 -37.61 14.76 -37.91
CA LYS A 285 -37.10 14.66 -39.29
C LYS A 285 -37.45 15.95 -40.04
N PHE A 286 -36.44 16.70 -40.47
CA PHE A 286 -36.64 17.97 -41.19
C PHE A 286 -35.71 18.12 -42.40
N ASN A 287 -36.06 19.05 -43.30
CA ASN A 287 -35.25 19.41 -44.46
C ASN A 287 -34.16 20.42 -44.08
N LEU A 288 -32.90 19.98 -44.10
CA LEU A 288 -31.76 20.81 -43.73
C LEU A 288 -31.55 21.98 -44.70
N ASN A 289 -31.83 21.81 -45.99
CA ASN A 289 -31.67 22.87 -47.00
C ASN A 289 -32.49 24.11 -46.60
N LYS A 290 -33.74 23.92 -46.16
CA LYS A 290 -34.63 25.02 -45.71
C LYS A 290 -34.07 25.79 -44.53
N ILE A 291 -33.53 25.08 -43.53
CA ILE A 291 -32.91 25.69 -42.35
C ILE A 291 -31.68 26.51 -42.76
N ILE A 292 -30.83 25.96 -43.62
CA ILE A 292 -29.63 26.66 -44.10
C ILE A 292 -30.01 27.92 -44.88
N ASP A 293 -30.98 27.83 -45.79
CA ASP A 293 -31.42 28.98 -46.58
C ASP A 293 -32.02 30.09 -45.68
N SER A 294 -32.75 29.70 -44.64
CA SER A 294 -33.24 30.63 -43.61
C SER A 294 -32.08 31.34 -42.89
N CYS A 295 -31.04 30.61 -42.48
CA CYS A 295 -29.85 31.18 -41.84
C CYS A 295 -29.10 32.14 -42.77
N LEU A 296 -28.89 31.75 -44.03
CA LEU A 296 -28.18 32.56 -45.02
C LEU A 296 -28.93 33.85 -45.35
N LYS A 297 -30.27 33.79 -45.48
CA LYS A 297 -31.11 34.98 -45.68
C LYS A 297 -30.98 35.96 -44.52
N MET A 298 -30.94 35.45 -43.28
CA MET A 298 -30.80 36.27 -42.08
C MET A 298 -29.43 36.96 -41.98
N LEU A 299 -28.36 36.29 -42.43
CA LEU A 299 -26.99 36.81 -42.37
C LEU A 299 -26.57 37.61 -43.62
N SER A 300 -27.38 37.61 -44.67
CA SER A 300 -27.11 38.32 -45.93
C SER A 300 -26.82 39.82 -45.75
N PRO A 301 -27.56 40.59 -44.92
CA PRO A 301 -27.25 42.00 -44.70
C PRO A 301 -25.84 42.19 -44.11
N LYS A 302 -25.48 41.38 -43.12
CA LYS A 302 -24.18 41.45 -42.44
C LYS A 302 -23.03 41.09 -43.37
N LEU A 303 -23.19 40.04 -44.20
CA LEU A 303 -22.20 39.67 -45.21
C LEU A 303 -21.93 40.79 -46.24
N LYS A 304 -22.99 41.50 -46.65
CA LYS A 304 -22.89 42.65 -47.56
C LYS A 304 -22.17 43.83 -46.89
N GLU A 305 -22.52 44.13 -45.65
CA GLU A 305 -21.92 45.19 -44.85
C GLU A 305 -20.41 44.95 -44.63
N THR A 306 -20.01 43.73 -44.29
CA THR A 306 -18.60 43.38 -44.06
C THR A 306 -17.81 43.12 -45.35
N GLY A 307 -18.46 43.05 -46.51
CA GLY A 307 -17.83 42.73 -47.80
C GLY A 307 -17.23 41.32 -47.87
N ILE A 308 -17.81 40.35 -47.16
CA ILE A 308 -17.33 38.96 -47.12
C ILE A 308 -18.15 38.11 -48.09
N SER A 309 -17.48 37.29 -48.90
CA SER A 309 -18.16 36.36 -49.80
C SER A 309 -18.52 35.06 -49.07
N LEU A 310 -19.74 34.56 -49.26
CA LEU A 310 -20.16 33.23 -48.78
C LEU A 310 -20.49 32.32 -49.96
N LYS A 311 -19.84 31.15 -50.03
CA LYS A 311 -20.11 30.09 -51.01
C LYS A 311 -20.79 28.90 -50.33
N LYS A 312 -21.95 28.51 -50.83
CA LYS A 312 -22.68 27.30 -50.42
C LYS A 312 -22.39 26.18 -51.43
N GLU A 313 -21.84 25.07 -50.96
CA GLU A 313 -21.55 23.87 -51.73
C GLU A 313 -22.41 22.73 -51.17
N ILE A 314 -23.59 22.57 -51.77
CA ILE A 314 -24.59 21.56 -51.39
C ILE A 314 -25.00 20.81 -52.65
N SER A 315 -25.32 19.51 -52.52
CA SER A 315 -25.99 18.79 -53.60
C SER A 315 -27.42 19.32 -53.77
N ASP A 316 -27.96 19.30 -54.99
CA ASP A 316 -29.36 19.70 -55.28
C ASP A 316 -30.41 18.75 -54.66
N LYS A 317 -29.97 17.68 -54.00
CA LYS A 317 -30.84 16.74 -53.30
C LYS A 317 -31.39 17.31 -51.99
N GLN A 318 -32.58 16.86 -51.63
CA GLN A 318 -33.18 17.16 -50.33
C GLN A 318 -32.47 16.37 -49.23
N LEU A 319 -31.79 17.09 -48.34
CA LEU A 319 -31.07 16.52 -47.20
C LEU A 319 -32.01 16.44 -45.99
N LEU A 320 -32.28 15.23 -45.51
CA LEU A 320 -33.12 14.99 -44.33
C LEU A 320 -32.25 14.63 -43.13
N VAL A 321 -32.47 15.33 -42.01
CA VAL A 321 -31.74 15.12 -40.74
C VAL A 321 -32.74 14.92 -39.60
N ILE A 322 -32.41 14.03 -38.67
CA ILE A 322 -33.15 13.84 -37.42
C ILE A 322 -32.42 14.59 -36.31
N ALA A 323 -32.89 15.80 -36.02
CA ALA A 323 -32.34 16.65 -34.96
C ALA A 323 -33.39 17.68 -34.53
N ASP A 324 -33.02 18.61 -33.67
CA ASP A 324 -33.87 19.74 -33.31
C ASP A 324 -33.64 20.89 -34.30
N PRO A 325 -34.63 21.29 -35.14
CA PRO A 325 -34.46 22.30 -36.17
C PRO A 325 -34.17 23.69 -35.59
N LYS A 326 -34.72 24.01 -34.42
CA LYS A 326 -34.49 25.31 -33.75
C LYS A 326 -33.06 25.39 -33.24
N ARG A 327 -32.58 24.32 -32.59
CA ARG A 327 -31.20 24.25 -32.08
C ARG A 327 -30.18 24.13 -33.22
N MET A 328 -30.50 23.40 -34.28
CA MET A 328 -29.69 23.37 -35.50
C MET A 328 -29.53 24.77 -36.10
N LYS A 329 -30.64 25.51 -36.25
CA LYS A 329 -30.61 26.90 -36.71
C LYS A 329 -29.72 27.78 -35.83
N GLN A 330 -29.83 27.66 -34.51
CA GLN A 330 -28.99 28.37 -33.54
C GLN A 330 -27.50 28.05 -33.73
N VAL A 331 -27.14 26.77 -33.86
CA VAL A 331 -25.75 26.33 -34.12
C VAL A 331 -25.22 26.96 -35.41
N ILE A 332 -25.96 26.83 -36.52
CA ILE A 332 -25.54 27.35 -37.84
C ILE A 332 -25.34 28.87 -37.80
N ILE A 333 -26.28 29.61 -37.21
CA ILE A 333 -26.19 31.08 -37.09
C ILE A 333 -24.95 31.48 -36.30
N ASN A 334 -24.70 30.81 -35.18
CA ASN A 334 -23.56 31.11 -34.32
C ASN A 334 -22.22 30.81 -35.01
N LEU A 335 -22.11 29.67 -35.70
CA LEU A 335 -20.90 29.33 -36.46
C LEU A 335 -20.63 30.31 -37.60
N LEU A 336 -21.65 30.63 -38.40
CA LEU A 336 -21.51 31.60 -39.48
C LEU A 336 -21.25 33.02 -38.97
N SER A 337 -21.86 33.41 -37.85
CA SER A 337 -21.62 34.72 -37.24
C SER A 337 -20.18 34.85 -36.73
N ASN A 338 -19.62 33.77 -36.16
CA ASN A 338 -18.21 33.71 -35.79
C ASN A 338 -17.32 33.81 -37.04
N ALA A 339 -17.61 33.03 -38.09
CA ALA A 339 -16.86 33.10 -39.34
C ALA A 339 -16.87 34.53 -39.94
N ILE A 340 -18.03 35.20 -39.99
CA ILE A 340 -18.17 36.59 -40.46
C ILE A 340 -17.36 37.55 -39.58
N LYS A 341 -17.40 37.38 -38.27
CA LYS A 341 -16.70 38.24 -37.31
C LYS A 341 -15.18 38.17 -37.46
N PHE A 342 -14.63 36.99 -37.71
CA PHE A 342 -13.18 36.75 -37.70
C PHE A 342 -12.55 36.68 -39.09
N THR A 343 -13.34 36.81 -40.15
CA THR A 343 -12.87 36.91 -41.52
C THR A 343 -12.68 38.38 -41.90
N PRO A 344 -11.51 38.79 -42.41
CA PRO A 344 -11.29 40.16 -42.86
C PRO A 344 -12.14 40.51 -44.09
N GLN A 345 -12.35 41.81 -44.33
CA GLN A 345 -13.07 42.30 -45.50
C GLN A 345 -12.46 41.74 -46.80
N GLY A 346 -13.31 41.32 -47.75
CA GLY A 346 -12.89 40.64 -48.97
C GLY A 346 -12.55 39.16 -48.81
N GLY A 347 -12.67 38.61 -47.61
CA GLY A 347 -12.49 37.18 -47.33
C GLY A 347 -13.62 36.29 -47.86
N LEU A 348 -13.47 34.99 -47.64
CA LEU A 348 -14.33 33.93 -48.15
C LEU A 348 -14.70 32.96 -47.03
N ILE A 349 -16.01 32.72 -46.90
CA ILE A 349 -16.57 31.66 -46.09
C ILE A 349 -17.17 30.60 -47.03
N ARG A 350 -16.83 29.32 -46.84
CA ARG A 350 -17.42 28.19 -47.58
C ARG A 350 -18.21 27.30 -46.62
N MET A 351 -19.46 27.02 -46.97
CA MET A 351 -20.26 25.99 -46.30
C MET A 351 -20.37 24.80 -47.24
N ILE A 352 -19.79 23.67 -46.84
CA ILE A 352 -19.74 22.44 -47.65
C ILE A 352 -20.55 21.37 -46.94
N ILE A 353 -21.45 20.70 -47.66
CA ILE A 353 -22.23 19.59 -47.10
C ILE A 353 -21.93 18.33 -47.89
N LYS A 354 -21.52 17.29 -47.18
CA LYS A 354 -21.10 16.01 -47.74
C LYS A 354 -21.94 14.88 -47.14
N GLU A 355 -22.43 14.00 -48.01
CA GLU A 355 -23.07 12.75 -47.61
C GLU A 355 -22.06 11.61 -47.77
N ASN A 356 -21.93 10.78 -46.73
CA ASN A 356 -21.23 9.50 -46.83
C ASN A 356 -22.27 8.38 -46.73
N ILE A 357 -22.65 7.86 -47.91
CA ILE A 357 -23.73 6.89 -48.04
C ILE A 357 -23.43 5.58 -47.32
N GLU A 358 -22.19 5.10 -47.42
CA GLU A 358 -21.76 3.85 -46.77
C GLU A 358 -21.82 3.90 -45.25
N LYS A 359 -21.67 5.10 -44.67
CA LYS A 359 -21.63 5.32 -43.21
C LYS A 359 -22.91 5.94 -42.65
N ASN A 360 -23.92 6.19 -43.48
CA ASN A 360 -25.11 6.96 -43.10
C ASN A 360 -24.76 8.25 -42.35
N LEU A 361 -23.72 8.96 -42.83
CA LEU A 361 -23.19 10.15 -42.15
C LEU A 361 -23.32 11.39 -43.04
N LEU A 362 -23.96 12.44 -42.52
CA LEU A 362 -24.00 13.76 -43.12
C LEU A 362 -23.03 14.68 -42.40
N THR A 363 -22.16 15.33 -43.15
CA THR A 363 -21.18 16.27 -42.63
C THR A 363 -21.46 17.68 -43.14
N ILE A 364 -21.49 18.66 -42.24
CA ILE A 364 -21.58 20.10 -42.53
C ILE A 364 -20.27 20.75 -42.13
N GLU A 365 -19.53 21.27 -43.09
CA GLU A 365 -18.25 21.94 -42.88
C GLU A 365 -18.39 23.45 -43.10
N PHE A 366 -17.90 24.23 -42.15
CA PHE A 366 -17.80 25.69 -42.21
C PHE A 366 -16.32 26.05 -42.30
N HIS A 367 -15.90 26.57 -43.44
CA HIS A 367 -14.54 27.00 -43.70
C HIS A 367 -14.50 28.52 -43.78
N ASP A 368 -13.63 29.17 -43.03
CA ASP A 368 -13.27 30.57 -43.22
C ASP A 368 -11.78 30.72 -43.47
N ASN A 369 -11.40 31.76 -44.20
CA ASN A 369 -10.01 32.17 -44.39
C ASN A 369 -9.64 33.35 -43.47
N GLY A 370 -10.21 33.37 -42.26
CA GLY A 370 -10.03 34.44 -41.28
C GLY A 370 -8.68 34.39 -40.57
N ILE A 371 -8.62 35.08 -39.43
CA ILE A 371 -7.40 35.19 -38.62
C ILE A 371 -6.91 33.84 -38.05
N GLY A 372 -7.77 32.82 -38.03
CA GLY A 372 -7.49 31.51 -37.45
C GLY A 372 -7.22 31.54 -35.95
N ILE A 373 -7.00 30.36 -35.38
CA ILE A 373 -6.77 30.11 -33.96
C ILE A 373 -5.48 29.30 -33.85
N MET A 374 -4.57 29.71 -32.96
CA MET A 374 -3.37 28.92 -32.70
C MET A 374 -3.78 27.56 -32.12
N GLN A 375 -3.10 26.49 -32.51
CA GLN A 375 -3.48 25.13 -32.08
C GLN A 375 -3.47 24.97 -30.56
N GLN A 376 -2.54 25.65 -29.88
CA GLN A 376 -2.47 25.73 -28.42
C GLN A 376 -3.62 26.51 -27.78
N ASP A 377 -4.37 27.33 -28.51
CA ASP A 377 -5.48 28.14 -27.96
C ASP A 377 -6.85 27.53 -28.31
N ILE A 378 -6.90 26.44 -29.09
CA ILE A 378 -8.16 25.75 -29.41
C ILE A 378 -8.87 25.30 -28.13
N TYR A 379 -8.14 24.76 -27.15
CA TYR A 379 -8.75 24.35 -25.88
C TYR A 379 -9.33 25.55 -25.11
N LYS A 380 -8.73 26.74 -25.26
CA LYS A 380 -9.23 27.98 -24.64
C LYS A 380 -10.53 28.42 -25.29
N VAL A 381 -10.59 28.55 -26.62
CA VAL A 381 -11.83 29.01 -27.30
C VAL A 381 -12.99 28.00 -27.20
N MET A 382 -12.68 26.73 -26.93
CA MET A 382 -13.67 25.69 -26.64
C MET A 382 -14.07 25.63 -25.16
N SER A 383 -13.41 26.40 -24.30
CA SER A 383 -13.82 26.64 -22.91
C SER A 383 -14.82 27.79 -22.84
N VAL A 384 -15.71 27.74 -21.85
CA VAL A 384 -16.75 28.76 -21.68
C VAL A 384 -16.11 30.11 -21.35
N PHE A 385 -16.46 31.16 -22.10
CA PHE A 385 -15.84 32.49 -22.05
C PHE A 385 -14.37 32.55 -22.47
N GLY A 386 -13.81 31.45 -22.97
CA GLY A 386 -12.45 31.46 -23.46
C GLY A 386 -12.34 32.22 -24.78
N GLN A 387 -11.38 33.13 -24.83
CA GLN A 387 -11.00 33.87 -26.03
C GLN A 387 -9.53 33.55 -26.34
N ALA A 388 -9.15 33.59 -27.63
CA ALA A 388 -7.75 33.44 -27.99
C ALA A 388 -6.98 34.72 -27.62
N ASP A 389 -5.75 34.59 -27.13
CA ASP A 389 -4.87 35.70 -26.73
C ASP A 389 -4.32 36.51 -27.93
N SER A 390 -4.88 36.30 -29.13
CA SER A 390 -4.62 37.17 -30.28
C SER A 390 -5.02 38.58 -29.89
N GLY A 391 -4.08 39.54 -29.91
CA GLY A 391 -4.24 40.94 -29.43
C GLY A 391 -5.37 41.80 -30.01
N TYR A 392 -6.35 41.19 -30.67
CA TYR A 392 -7.67 41.69 -30.99
C TYR A 392 -8.64 41.40 -29.82
N ARG A 393 -8.85 42.39 -28.94
CA ARG A 393 -9.98 42.40 -28.00
C ARG A 393 -11.28 42.53 -28.79
N ASN A 394 -11.83 41.41 -29.27
CA ASN A 394 -13.01 41.41 -30.13
C ASN A 394 -14.28 41.01 -29.37
N GLU A 395 -15.29 41.90 -29.39
CA GLU A 395 -16.63 41.76 -28.82
C GLU A 395 -17.25 40.38 -29.03
N GLY A 396 -17.22 39.49 -28.03
CA GLY A 396 -17.74 38.15 -28.15
C GLY A 396 -17.92 37.49 -26.80
N THR A 397 -19.09 36.92 -26.59
CA THR A 397 -19.51 36.33 -25.32
C THR A 397 -18.64 35.13 -24.92
N GLY A 398 -17.94 34.48 -25.86
CA GLY A 398 -17.17 33.26 -25.60
C GLY A 398 -18.02 32.06 -25.17
N ILE A 399 -19.36 32.18 -25.21
CA ILE A 399 -20.31 31.10 -24.92
C ILE A 399 -20.68 30.35 -26.20
N GLY A 400 -20.61 31.04 -27.35
CA GLY A 400 -21.10 30.54 -28.63
C GLY A 400 -20.52 29.17 -28.99
N LEU A 401 -19.20 29.04 -29.17
CA LEU A 401 -18.59 27.77 -29.61
C LEU A 401 -18.84 26.61 -28.63
N PRO A 402 -18.65 26.78 -27.30
CA PRO A 402 -19.00 25.77 -26.30
C PRO A 402 -20.48 25.36 -26.36
N LEU A 403 -21.41 26.31 -26.50
CA LEU A 403 -22.84 26.03 -26.61
C LEU A 403 -23.16 25.27 -27.90
N SER A 404 -22.58 25.68 -29.04
CA SER A 404 -22.75 24.97 -30.31
C SER A 404 -22.31 23.52 -30.22
N LYS A 405 -21.13 23.25 -29.62
CA LYS A 405 -20.65 21.89 -29.39
C LYS A 405 -21.65 21.09 -28.54
N LYS A 406 -22.10 21.66 -27.43
CA LYS A 406 -23.03 20.97 -26.52
C LYS A 406 -24.39 20.67 -27.18
N LEU A 407 -24.93 21.61 -27.95
CA LEU A 407 -26.18 21.41 -28.68
C LEU A 407 -26.05 20.32 -29.74
N VAL A 408 -24.94 20.29 -30.48
CA VAL A 408 -24.65 19.24 -31.47
C VAL A 408 -24.55 17.87 -30.81
N GLU A 409 -23.83 17.76 -29.69
CA GLU A 409 -23.72 16.52 -28.91
C GLU A 409 -25.08 16.05 -28.35
N LEU A 410 -25.91 16.98 -27.83
CA LEU A 410 -27.26 16.65 -27.36
C LEU A 410 -28.18 16.16 -28.48
N MET A 411 -28.05 16.73 -29.69
CA MET A 411 -28.75 16.26 -30.88
C MET A 411 -28.24 14.89 -31.36
N GLY A 412 -27.11 14.39 -30.84
CA GLY A 412 -26.50 13.11 -31.20
C GLY A 412 -25.49 13.19 -32.35
N GLY A 413 -25.00 14.39 -32.66
CA GLY A 413 -23.94 14.63 -33.64
C GLY A 413 -22.56 14.77 -33.01
N THR A 414 -21.55 14.96 -33.86
CA THR A 414 -20.17 15.28 -33.45
C THR A 414 -19.78 16.69 -33.90
N PHE A 415 -18.98 17.36 -33.08
CA PHE A 415 -18.43 18.69 -33.34
C PHE A 415 -16.90 18.61 -33.34
N ASN A 416 -16.27 19.01 -34.44
CA ASN A 416 -14.82 19.08 -34.56
C ASN A 416 -14.37 20.45 -35.06
N ILE A 417 -13.23 20.93 -34.57
CA ILE A 417 -12.63 22.21 -34.96
C ILE A 417 -11.16 22.00 -35.32
N GLN A 418 -10.77 22.55 -36.46
CA GLN A 418 -9.40 22.60 -36.94
C GLN A 418 -9.10 24.03 -37.36
N SER A 419 -7.97 24.56 -36.93
CA SER A 419 -7.61 25.94 -37.23
C SER A 419 -6.10 26.11 -37.19
N GLU A 420 -5.61 27.02 -38.02
CA GLU A 420 -4.22 27.44 -38.03
C GLU A 420 -4.17 28.97 -38.10
N ALA A 421 -3.30 29.57 -37.30
CA ALA A 421 -3.17 31.01 -37.23
C ALA A 421 -2.86 31.60 -38.61
N LYS A 422 -3.64 32.61 -39.01
CA LYS A 422 -3.61 33.32 -40.31
C LYS A 422 -4.04 32.50 -41.53
N LEU A 423 -4.42 31.23 -41.37
CA LEU A 423 -4.96 30.41 -42.47
C LEU A 423 -6.47 30.21 -42.38
N GLY A 424 -7.04 30.42 -41.19
CA GLY A 424 -8.49 30.39 -40.95
C GLY A 424 -8.94 29.21 -40.10
N THR A 425 -10.25 28.93 -40.10
CA THR A 425 -10.86 27.91 -39.26
C THR A 425 -11.78 27.01 -40.07
N THR A 426 -11.76 25.72 -39.76
CA THR A 426 -12.69 24.71 -40.26
C THR A 426 -13.42 24.10 -39.09
N ILE A 427 -14.75 24.24 -39.08
CA ILE A 427 -15.63 23.57 -38.11
C ILE A 427 -16.45 22.52 -38.84
N THR A 428 -16.42 21.30 -38.34
CA THR A 428 -17.09 20.14 -38.93
C THR A 428 -18.15 19.62 -37.97
N LEU A 429 -19.40 19.58 -38.43
CA LEU A 429 -20.51 18.94 -37.73
C LEU A 429 -20.84 17.64 -38.44
N SER A 430 -21.02 16.54 -37.71
CA SER A 430 -21.46 15.27 -38.30
C SER A 430 -22.71 14.74 -37.63
N PHE A 431 -23.69 14.31 -38.42
CA PHE A 431 -24.94 13.72 -37.95
C PHE A 431 -25.21 12.43 -38.70
N PHE A 432 -25.85 11.47 -38.04
CA PHE A 432 -26.40 10.32 -38.77
C PHE A 432 -27.55 10.79 -39.65
N TYR A 433 -27.52 10.37 -40.92
CA TYR A 433 -28.61 10.63 -41.86
C TYR A 433 -29.37 9.33 -42.10
N GLU A 434 -30.69 9.42 -42.16
CA GLU A 434 -31.53 8.31 -42.61
C GLU A 434 -31.96 8.57 -44.05
N GLU A 435 -31.83 7.54 -44.88
CA GLU A 435 -32.28 7.57 -46.27
C GLU A 435 -33.80 7.81 -46.34
N GLN A 436 -34.28 8.36 -47.46
CA GLN A 436 -35.67 8.80 -47.62
C GLN A 436 -36.68 7.66 -47.47
N THR A 437 -37.16 7.42 -46.26
CA THR A 437 -38.46 6.81 -46.01
C THR A 437 -39.49 7.92 -45.77
N CYS A 438 -40.48 7.98 -46.66
CA CYS A 438 -41.60 8.92 -46.65
C CYS A 438 -42.55 8.65 -45.47
N GLU A 439 -42.14 8.94 -44.24
CA GLU A 439 -43.07 9.03 -43.12
C GLU A 439 -42.80 10.32 -42.32
N LYS A 440 -43.83 11.18 -42.28
CA LYS A 440 -43.97 12.40 -41.47
C LYS A 440 -42.79 13.39 -41.55
N LEU A 441 -42.65 14.05 -42.69
CA LEU A 441 -41.89 15.30 -42.78
C LEU A 441 -42.67 16.43 -42.09
N ILE A 442 -42.04 17.15 -41.16
CA ILE A 442 -42.59 18.40 -40.63
C ILE A 442 -42.03 19.54 -41.48
N ASP A 443 -42.92 20.30 -42.11
CA ASP A 443 -42.56 21.51 -42.83
C ASP A 443 -42.46 22.68 -41.83
N PHE A 444 -41.23 23.19 -41.66
CA PHE A 444 -40.90 24.35 -40.81
C PHE A 444 -40.55 25.58 -41.65
#